data_AF-A0AA40EJJ1-F1
#
_entry.id   AF-A0AA40EJJ1-F1
#
_cell.length_a   1.000
_cell.length_b   1.000
_cell.length_c   1.000
_cell.angle_alpha   90.00
_cell.angle_beta   90.00
_cell.angle_gamma   90.00
#
_symmetry.space_group_name_H-M   'P 1'
#
loop_
_entity.id
_entity.type
_entity.pdbx_description
1 polymer ?
#
loop_
_entity_poly.entity_id
_entity_poly.type
_entity_poly.pdbx_seq_one_letter_code
_entity_poly.pdbx_strand_id
1 'polypeptide(L)'
;MHVATLSTLYRNITIPHSKIFSKFLRHISEHQSLGTIVRRLDFCHFNPSQLFSTMAERAQAKNLTSETLLRCLELTPNLQEFLGQEYIDDDLSPDVIRKLFCGLPNLKAVDFCGCTSAKFREAFSSLATEEWPEQFSITRLSLHKCITLPTTVATMLLPRLVRATHLDLAGLRVTDAALMSIPESARLTHLNLAKCKLLTARGVIDFLANHPAAKNLVFLSLAADARTSQLFDVDEVTELLQVMPPTLKSLSIKGAKMDASHVELLRPLTKHLEELALGRSLGLRDVNRLFVPDETEDGAMEVDWVPHSLKYLDLSDMWGQELDLVYLVSKDCAILKSWSEPVEVVEVADDVFKRVTKSVATLKKMGWRTSECGSRGWMVRDHQLGGEGRQRRDDGRRGWKMGAESWGMRKIPVARAEVGGMYGSFMFGRKL
;
A
#
# COMPACT_ATOMS: atom_id res chain seq x y z
N MET A 1 -13.82 -35.71 8.76
CA MET A 1 -13.40 -34.69 9.76
C MET A 1 -11.89 -34.40 9.68
N HIS A 2 -11.01 -35.42 9.66
CA HIS A 2 -9.54 -35.27 9.62
C HIS A 2 -8.98 -34.42 8.45
N VAL A 3 -9.48 -34.60 7.22
CA VAL A 3 -8.99 -33.87 6.02
C VAL A 3 -9.30 -32.37 6.07
N ALA A 4 -10.49 -31.99 6.56
CA ALA A 4 -10.88 -30.60 6.69
C ALA A 4 -10.03 -29.87 7.73
N THR A 5 -9.76 -30.52 8.87
CA THR A 5 -8.89 -29.99 9.93
C THR A 5 -7.46 -29.79 9.45
N LEU A 6 -6.87 -30.78 8.76
CA LEU A 6 -5.53 -30.64 8.18
C LEU A 6 -5.46 -29.54 7.12
N SER A 7 -6.49 -29.39 6.29
CA SER A 7 -6.58 -28.31 5.32
C SER A 7 -6.56 -26.95 6.01
N THR A 8 -7.36 -26.75 7.06
CA THR A 8 -7.35 -25.50 7.82
C THR A 8 -5.99 -25.19 8.46
N LEU A 9 -5.31 -26.21 9.00
CA LEU A 9 -4.03 -26.02 9.70
C LEU A 9 -2.84 -25.75 8.77
N TYR A 10 -2.79 -26.41 7.61
CA TYR A 10 -1.61 -26.37 6.72
C TYR A 10 -1.75 -25.45 5.52
N ARG A 11 -2.97 -25.01 5.19
CA ARG A 11 -3.20 -24.21 3.98
C ARG A 11 -2.49 -22.86 4.01
N ASN A 12 -2.52 -22.17 5.15
CA ASN A 12 -1.89 -20.86 5.33
C ASN A 12 -0.94 -20.91 6.52
N ILE A 13 0.36 -20.99 6.24
CA ILE A 13 1.39 -21.11 7.26
C ILE A 13 1.96 -19.73 7.57
N THR A 14 1.79 -19.27 8.81
CA THR A 14 2.44 -18.07 9.33
C THR A 14 3.66 -18.46 10.16
N ILE A 15 4.79 -17.85 9.86
CA ILE A 15 6.07 -18.08 10.54
C ILE A 15 6.43 -16.83 11.36
N PRO A 16 6.17 -16.82 12.67
CA PRO A 16 6.54 -15.68 13.53
C PRO A 16 8.02 -15.68 13.93
N HIS A 17 8.71 -16.82 13.81
CA HIS A 17 10.13 -16.94 14.15
C HIS A 17 10.78 -18.22 13.63
N SER A 18 12.11 -18.24 13.58
CA SER A 18 12.91 -19.30 12.93
C SER A 18 12.70 -20.70 13.54
N LYS A 19 12.48 -20.82 14.87
CA LYS A 19 12.14 -22.14 15.47
C LYS A 19 10.82 -22.73 14.98
N ILE A 20 9.78 -21.92 14.70
CA ILE A 20 8.52 -22.42 14.12
C ILE A 20 8.76 -22.87 12.69
N PHE A 21 9.54 -22.11 11.91
CA PHE A 21 9.94 -22.53 10.57
C PHE A 21 10.65 -23.89 10.58
N SER A 22 11.66 -24.07 11.43
CA SER A 22 12.38 -25.34 11.56
C SER A 22 11.46 -26.51 11.97
N LYS A 23 10.56 -26.30 12.93
CA LYS A 23 9.54 -27.30 13.32
C LYS A 23 8.61 -27.65 12.16
N PHE A 24 8.13 -26.65 11.43
CA PHE A 24 7.27 -26.82 10.27
C PHE A 24 7.98 -27.60 9.16
N LEU A 25 9.20 -27.19 8.81
CA LEU A 25 10.04 -27.84 7.80
C LEU A 25 10.29 -29.31 8.14
N ARG A 26 10.65 -29.61 9.39
CA ARG A 26 10.84 -30.99 9.86
C ARG A 26 9.56 -31.81 9.67
N HIS A 27 8.41 -31.26 10.05
CA HIS A 27 7.15 -31.98 9.97
C HIS A 27 6.70 -32.27 8.52
N ILE A 28 6.83 -31.30 7.60
CA ILE A 28 6.54 -31.55 6.18
C ILE A 28 7.60 -32.42 5.49
N SER A 29 8.82 -32.50 6.05
CA SER A 29 9.85 -33.43 5.57
C SER A 29 9.51 -34.88 5.94
N GLU A 30 9.00 -35.10 7.16
CA GLU A 30 8.53 -36.40 7.64
C GLU A 30 7.19 -36.81 6.96
N HIS A 31 6.33 -35.83 6.64
CA HIS A 31 5.02 -36.04 6.04
C HIS A 31 4.78 -35.14 4.82
N GLN A 32 5.38 -35.47 3.68
CA GLN A 32 5.36 -34.66 2.47
C GLN A 32 3.96 -34.33 1.94
N SER A 33 2.96 -35.19 2.20
CA SER A 33 1.57 -34.91 1.84
C SER A 33 1.04 -33.62 2.48
N LEU A 34 1.51 -33.25 3.68
CA LEU A 34 1.14 -31.98 4.33
C LEU A 34 1.67 -30.77 3.55
N GLY A 35 2.89 -30.86 3.01
CA GLY A 35 3.47 -29.81 2.18
C GLY A 35 2.65 -29.52 0.92
N THR A 36 1.99 -30.53 0.35
CA THR A 36 1.09 -30.37 -0.81
C THR A 36 -0.20 -29.59 -0.52
N ILE A 37 -0.56 -29.42 0.77
CA ILE A 37 -1.75 -28.68 1.22
C ILE A 37 -1.45 -27.16 1.32
N VAL A 38 -0.18 -26.79 1.47
CA VAL A 38 0.25 -25.41 1.68
C VAL A 38 -0.08 -24.56 0.46
N ARG A 39 -0.71 -23.41 0.69
CA ARG A 39 -1.07 -22.40 -0.32
C ARG A 39 -0.42 -21.06 -0.03
N ARG A 40 -0.18 -20.74 1.24
CA ARG A 40 0.55 -19.55 1.66
C ARG A 40 1.67 -19.88 2.64
N LEU A 41 2.82 -19.26 2.42
CA LEU A 41 3.92 -19.20 3.38
C LEU A 41 4.17 -17.72 3.70
N ASP A 42 3.96 -17.36 4.95
CA ASP A 42 3.83 -15.98 5.41
C ASP A 42 4.84 -15.66 6.51
N PHE A 43 5.78 -14.75 6.23
CA PHE A 43 6.77 -14.26 7.17
C PHE A 43 6.48 -12.83 7.65
N CYS A 44 5.29 -12.28 7.42
CA CYS A 44 4.95 -10.88 7.76
C CYS A 44 5.07 -10.58 9.25
N HIS A 45 4.90 -11.60 10.09
CA HIS A 45 5.02 -11.52 11.55
C HIS A 45 6.38 -12.03 12.05
N PHE A 46 7.31 -12.34 11.15
CA PHE A 46 8.60 -12.87 11.56
C PHE A 46 9.41 -11.79 12.28
N ASN A 47 9.75 -12.05 13.54
CA ASN A 47 10.57 -11.14 14.34
C ASN A 47 11.78 -11.90 14.92
N PRO A 48 13.00 -11.66 14.43
CA PRO A 48 14.18 -12.39 14.88
C PRO A 48 14.55 -12.08 16.34
N SER A 49 14.11 -10.95 16.90
CA SER A 49 14.49 -10.47 18.23
C SER A 49 13.65 -11.07 19.37
N GLN A 50 12.55 -11.78 19.07
CA GLN A 50 11.68 -12.36 20.11
C GLN A 50 12.26 -13.59 20.83
N LEU A 51 13.29 -14.24 20.27
CA LEU A 51 13.77 -15.53 20.77
C LEU A 51 15.23 -15.60 21.17
N PHE A 52 16.05 -14.67 20.67
CA PHE A 52 17.48 -14.68 20.87
C PHE A 52 17.90 -13.27 21.25
N SER A 53 18.65 -13.17 22.33
CA SER A 53 19.11 -11.90 22.88
C SER A 53 20.22 -11.28 22.02
N THR A 54 20.94 -12.08 21.23
CA THR A 54 22.08 -11.63 20.40
C THR A 54 21.99 -12.07 18.94
N MET A 55 22.71 -11.38 18.04
CA MET A 55 22.84 -11.79 16.63
C MET A 55 23.67 -13.07 16.45
N ALA A 56 24.61 -13.34 17.36
CA ALA A 56 25.49 -14.51 17.31
C ALA A 56 24.72 -15.82 17.58
N GLU A 57 23.84 -15.83 18.60
CA GLU A 57 22.97 -16.99 18.88
C GLU A 57 22.02 -17.28 17.71
N ARG A 58 21.54 -16.23 17.03
CA ARG A 58 20.70 -16.36 15.82
C ARG A 58 21.45 -17.00 14.66
N ALA A 59 22.65 -16.51 14.37
CA ALA A 59 23.49 -17.03 13.30
C ALA A 59 23.91 -18.50 13.54
N GLN A 60 24.10 -18.89 14.81
CA GLN A 60 24.41 -20.28 15.17
C GLN A 60 23.21 -21.23 15.07
N ALA A 61 21.99 -20.75 15.33
CA ALA A 61 20.82 -21.62 15.38
C ALA A 61 20.43 -22.21 14.01
N LYS A 62 20.86 -21.59 12.89
CA LYS A 62 20.66 -22.03 11.48
C LYS A 62 19.25 -22.57 11.16
N ASN A 63 18.24 -22.08 11.88
CA ASN A 63 16.89 -22.61 11.79
C ASN A 63 16.19 -22.15 10.52
N LEU A 64 16.52 -20.95 10.04
CA LEU A 64 16.13 -20.39 8.76
C LEU A 64 17.43 -19.95 8.08
N THR A 65 17.67 -20.47 6.88
CA THR A 65 18.80 -20.21 5.99
C THR A 65 18.30 -20.32 4.55
N SER A 66 19.07 -19.85 3.58
CA SER A 66 18.78 -20.04 2.15
C SER A 66 18.51 -21.50 1.78
N GLU A 67 19.29 -22.46 2.30
CA GLU A 67 19.14 -23.89 1.99
C GLU A 67 17.87 -24.47 2.60
N THR A 68 17.58 -24.13 3.86
CA THR A 68 16.38 -24.62 4.54
C THR A 68 15.11 -23.99 3.97
N LEU A 69 15.17 -22.72 3.56
CA LEU A 69 14.09 -22.05 2.84
C LEU A 69 13.84 -22.68 1.48
N LEU A 70 14.89 -22.91 0.69
CA LEU A 70 14.77 -23.59 -0.60
C LEU A 70 14.16 -24.99 -0.42
N ARG A 71 14.63 -25.76 0.56
CA ARG A 71 14.06 -27.07 0.88
C ARG A 71 12.58 -27.01 1.25
N CYS A 72 12.16 -26.00 1.99
CA CYS A 72 10.75 -25.78 2.29
C CYS A 72 9.92 -25.53 1.02
N LEU A 73 10.45 -24.73 0.08
CA LEU A 73 9.79 -24.45 -1.20
C LEU A 73 9.72 -25.70 -2.11
N GLU A 74 10.70 -26.59 -2.05
CA GLU A 74 10.65 -27.89 -2.73
C GLU A 74 9.51 -28.78 -2.21
N LEU A 75 9.29 -28.76 -0.89
CA LEU A 75 8.27 -29.55 -0.23
C LEU A 75 6.86 -28.92 -0.29
N THR A 76 6.73 -27.72 -0.86
CA THR A 76 5.44 -26.99 -0.98
C THR A 76 5.09 -26.69 -2.44
N PRO A 77 4.93 -27.72 -3.30
CA PRO A 77 4.79 -27.54 -4.75
C PRO A 77 3.51 -26.79 -5.19
N ASN A 78 2.50 -26.73 -4.32
CA ASN A 78 1.23 -26.06 -4.58
C ASN A 78 1.14 -24.66 -3.96
N LEU A 79 2.28 -24.07 -3.56
CA LEU A 79 2.34 -22.73 -3.01
C LEU A 79 1.78 -21.71 -4.02
N GLN A 80 0.92 -20.82 -3.52
CA GLN A 80 0.27 -19.76 -4.30
C GLN A 80 0.74 -18.37 -3.87
N GLU A 81 1.13 -18.22 -2.61
CA GLU A 81 1.48 -16.92 -2.03
C GLU A 81 2.72 -17.06 -1.13
N PHE A 82 3.76 -16.27 -1.42
CA PHE A 82 4.97 -16.17 -0.62
C PHE A 82 5.14 -14.74 -0.13
N LEU A 83 5.06 -14.52 1.19
CA LEU A 83 5.15 -13.19 1.78
C LEU A 83 6.46 -13.09 2.58
N GLY A 84 7.50 -12.60 1.91
CA GLY A 84 8.79 -12.28 2.52
C GLY A 84 8.86 -10.84 3.04
N GLN A 85 9.95 -10.54 3.75
CA GLN A 85 10.17 -9.25 4.38
C GLN A 85 11.64 -9.02 4.74
N GLU A 86 11.98 -7.79 5.16
CA GLU A 86 13.34 -7.37 5.51
C GLU A 86 14.09 -8.29 6.48
N TYR A 87 13.44 -8.93 7.45
CA TYR A 87 14.18 -9.79 8.40
C TYR A 87 14.57 -11.18 7.85
N ILE A 88 14.13 -11.55 6.64
CA ILE A 88 14.52 -12.82 6.00
C ILE A 88 15.29 -12.59 4.69
N ASP A 89 15.60 -11.34 4.35
CA ASP A 89 16.14 -10.97 3.03
C ASP A 89 17.55 -11.53 2.79
N ASP A 90 18.32 -11.72 3.87
CA ASP A 90 19.61 -12.41 3.90
C ASP A 90 19.53 -13.90 3.48
N ASP A 91 18.35 -14.52 3.58
CA ASP A 91 18.10 -15.92 3.23
C ASP A 91 17.44 -16.09 1.85
N LEU A 92 17.21 -14.98 1.13
CA LEU A 92 16.65 -14.97 -0.22
C LEU A 92 17.77 -15.07 -1.27
N SER A 93 18.42 -16.24 -1.33
CA SER A 93 19.50 -16.51 -2.29
C SER A 93 19.01 -16.53 -3.76
N PRO A 94 19.93 -16.53 -4.75
CA PRO A 94 19.56 -16.70 -6.16
C PRO A 94 18.67 -17.91 -6.42
N ASP A 95 18.97 -19.04 -5.77
CA ASP A 95 18.20 -20.28 -5.94
C ASP A 95 16.80 -20.19 -5.34
N VAL A 96 16.64 -19.53 -4.20
CA VAL A 96 15.32 -19.26 -3.60
C VAL A 96 14.51 -18.36 -4.52
N ILE A 97 15.08 -17.27 -5.02
CA ILE A 97 14.39 -16.35 -5.94
C ILE A 97 14.02 -17.09 -7.24
N ARG A 98 14.95 -17.86 -7.83
CA ARG A 98 14.69 -18.66 -9.03
C ARG A 98 13.58 -19.69 -8.78
N LYS A 99 13.58 -20.35 -7.62
CA LYS A 99 12.52 -21.29 -7.23
C LYS A 99 11.16 -20.61 -7.16
N LEU A 100 11.08 -19.40 -6.59
CA LEU A 100 9.83 -18.62 -6.52
C LEU A 100 9.31 -18.26 -7.91
N PHE A 101 10.14 -17.69 -8.77
CA PHE A 101 9.70 -17.17 -10.07
C PHE A 101 9.52 -18.26 -11.15
N CYS A 102 10.32 -19.33 -11.12
CA CYS A 102 10.35 -20.36 -12.18
C CYS A 102 9.96 -21.76 -11.71
N GLY A 103 10.16 -22.08 -10.42
CA GLY A 103 10.03 -23.45 -9.92
C GLY A 103 8.74 -23.75 -9.15
N LEU A 104 7.80 -22.81 -9.10
CA LEU A 104 6.49 -22.94 -8.43
C LEU A 104 5.36 -22.51 -9.41
N PRO A 105 4.78 -23.45 -10.18
CA PRO A 105 3.85 -23.11 -11.26
C PRO A 105 2.54 -22.47 -10.77
N ASN A 106 2.15 -22.76 -9.52
CA ASN A 106 0.95 -22.24 -8.89
C ASN A 106 1.16 -20.89 -8.19
N LEU A 107 2.39 -20.38 -8.12
CA LEU A 107 2.68 -19.13 -7.41
C LEU A 107 2.04 -17.94 -8.12
N LYS A 108 1.19 -17.20 -7.40
CA LYS A 108 0.44 -16.04 -7.90
C LYS A 108 0.85 -14.75 -7.22
N ALA A 109 1.36 -14.80 -5.99
CA ALA A 109 1.75 -13.64 -5.23
C ALA A 109 3.14 -13.80 -4.60
N VAL A 110 3.96 -12.77 -4.76
CA VAL A 110 5.27 -12.67 -4.10
C VAL A 110 5.44 -11.28 -3.51
N ASP A 111 5.91 -11.24 -2.26
CA ASP A 111 6.29 -10.01 -1.59
C ASP A 111 7.72 -10.07 -1.05
N PHE A 112 8.46 -8.99 -1.28
CA PHE A 112 9.80 -8.75 -0.75
C PHE A 112 9.86 -7.46 0.08
N CYS A 113 8.78 -7.14 0.79
CA CYS A 113 8.60 -5.87 1.48
C CYS A 113 9.79 -5.49 2.38
N GLY A 114 10.44 -4.36 2.08
CA GLY A 114 11.56 -3.82 2.84
C GLY A 114 12.89 -4.57 2.66
N CYS A 115 12.96 -5.58 1.79
CA CYS A 115 14.20 -6.32 1.56
C CYS A 115 15.25 -5.37 0.95
N THR A 116 16.34 -5.14 1.67
CA THR A 116 17.37 -4.15 1.32
C THR A 116 18.79 -4.62 1.59
N SER A 117 19.00 -5.81 2.15
CA SER A 117 20.32 -6.33 2.46
C SER A 117 21.24 -6.45 1.24
N ALA A 118 22.54 -6.45 1.50
CA ALA A 118 23.55 -6.60 0.45
C ALA A 118 23.40 -7.94 -0.28
N LYS A 119 23.15 -9.03 0.46
CA LYS A 119 22.94 -10.37 -0.10
C LYS A 119 21.72 -10.42 -1.02
N PHE A 120 20.60 -9.84 -0.60
CA PHE A 120 19.38 -9.76 -1.41
C PHE A 120 19.63 -9.01 -2.72
N ARG A 121 20.31 -7.85 -2.65
CA ARG A 121 20.70 -7.08 -3.83
C ARG A 121 21.61 -7.87 -4.76
N GLU A 122 22.63 -8.52 -4.22
CA GLU A 122 23.59 -9.31 -4.99
C GLU A 122 22.91 -10.50 -5.67
N ALA A 123 21.98 -11.16 -4.97
CA ALA A 123 21.20 -12.26 -5.52
C ALA A 123 20.34 -11.84 -6.72
N PHE A 124 19.63 -10.72 -6.62
CA PHE A 124 18.91 -10.17 -7.77
C PHE A 124 19.83 -9.70 -8.90
N SER A 125 21.00 -9.15 -8.56
CA SER A 125 21.97 -8.67 -9.57
C SER A 125 22.57 -9.82 -10.37
N SER A 126 22.90 -10.96 -9.72
CA SER A 126 23.39 -12.14 -10.43
C SER A 126 22.32 -12.74 -11.35
N LEU A 127 21.06 -12.71 -10.92
CA LEU A 127 19.94 -13.22 -11.71
C LEU A 127 19.52 -12.29 -12.85
N ALA A 128 19.86 -11.00 -12.81
CA ALA A 128 19.45 -10.04 -13.84
C ALA A 128 20.03 -10.34 -15.23
N THR A 129 21.12 -11.12 -15.30
CA THR A 129 21.78 -11.53 -16.54
C THR A 129 21.41 -12.94 -17.00
N GLU A 130 20.62 -13.68 -16.22
CA GLU A 130 20.19 -15.04 -16.57
C GLU A 130 19.03 -15.03 -17.58
N GLU A 131 18.85 -16.15 -18.27
CA GLU A 131 17.67 -16.38 -19.09
C GLU A 131 16.47 -16.69 -18.20
N TRP A 132 15.44 -15.85 -18.31
CA TRP A 132 14.17 -16.00 -17.63
C TRP A 132 13.08 -16.38 -18.65
N PRO A 133 12.07 -17.17 -18.25
CA PRO A 133 10.94 -17.51 -19.12
C PRO A 133 10.26 -16.24 -19.65
N GLU A 134 9.61 -16.34 -20.81
CA GLU A 134 8.92 -15.21 -21.44
C GLU A 134 7.81 -14.62 -20.57
N GLN A 135 7.23 -15.43 -19.68
CA GLN A 135 6.16 -15.02 -18.79
C GLN A 135 6.24 -15.70 -17.42
N PHE A 136 5.86 -14.96 -16.38
CA PHE A 136 5.69 -15.49 -15.03
C PHE A 136 4.24 -15.87 -14.74
N SER A 137 4.05 -16.87 -13.87
CA SER A 137 2.73 -17.24 -13.32
C SER A 137 2.17 -16.21 -12.33
N ILE A 138 3.04 -15.30 -11.86
CA ILE A 138 2.78 -14.27 -10.86
C ILE A 138 1.81 -13.22 -11.40
N THR A 139 0.84 -12.87 -10.56
CA THR A 139 -0.20 -11.86 -10.86
C THR A 139 -0.15 -10.68 -9.88
N ARG A 140 0.55 -10.85 -8.75
CA ARG A 140 0.66 -9.86 -7.67
C ARG A 140 2.11 -9.82 -7.19
N LEU A 141 2.79 -8.72 -7.41
CA LEU A 141 4.20 -8.55 -7.05
C LEU A 141 4.36 -7.30 -6.18
N SER A 142 5.10 -7.44 -5.08
CA SER A 142 5.48 -6.31 -4.24
C SER A 142 7.00 -6.29 -4.03
N LEU A 143 7.60 -5.18 -4.45
CA LEU A 143 8.99 -4.77 -4.21
C LEU A 143 9.03 -3.50 -3.35
N HIS A 144 8.02 -3.35 -2.48
CA HIS A 144 7.84 -2.17 -1.64
C HIS A 144 9.09 -1.91 -0.80
N LYS A 145 9.70 -0.73 -0.97
CA LYS A 145 10.94 -0.30 -0.33
C LYS A 145 12.15 -1.22 -0.56
N CYS A 146 12.20 -1.95 -1.67
CA CYS A 146 13.43 -2.59 -2.14
C CYS A 146 14.40 -1.57 -2.77
N ILE A 147 14.79 -0.55 -2.00
CA ILE A 147 15.48 0.66 -2.49
C ILE A 147 16.91 0.42 -2.99
N THR A 148 17.51 -0.72 -2.61
CA THR A 148 18.89 -1.08 -2.97
C THR A 148 18.98 -1.87 -4.27
N LEU A 149 17.84 -2.30 -4.85
CA LEU A 149 17.83 -3.04 -6.10
C LEU A 149 18.18 -2.14 -7.31
N PRO A 150 19.00 -2.63 -8.25
CA PRO A 150 19.33 -1.89 -9.47
C PRO A 150 18.15 -1.82 -10.44
N THR A 151 18.20 -0.88 -11.38
CA THR A 151 17.15 -0.67 -12.40
C THR A 151 16.94 -1.91 -13.28
N THR A 152 17.99 -2.71 -13.49
CA THR A 152 17.97 -3.96 -14.25
C THR A 152 16.96 -4.96 -13.71
N VAL A 153 16.66 -4.94 -12.41
CA VAL A 153 15.64 -5.84 -11.83
C VAL A 153 14.26 -5.51 -12.36
N ALA A 154 13.89 -4.23 -12.45
CA ALA A 154 12.60 -3.83 -13.01
C ALA A 154 12.52 -4.17 -14.51
N THR A 155 13.58 -3.88 -15.27
CA THR A 155 13.67 -4.24 -16.69
C THR A 155 13.58 -5.75 -16.93
N MET A 156 14.09 -6.56 -16.00
CA MET A 156 13.99 -8.02 -16.08
C MET A 156 12.57 -8.51 -15.71
N LEU A 157 11.98 -8.00 -14.63
CA LEU A 157 10.72 -8.54 -14.12
C LEU A 157 9.49 -8.07 -14.90
N LEU A 158 9.37 -6.76 -15.16
CA LEU A 158 8.12 -6.15 -15.63
C LEU A 158 7.61 -6.68 -16.99
N PRO A 159 8.46 -6.91 -18.02
CA PRO A 159 8.02 -7.45 -19.31
C PRO A 159 7.37 -8.84 -19.23
N ARG A 160 7.62 -9.59 -18.15
CA ARG A 160 7.17 -10.98 -17.98
C ARG A 160 5.86 -11.08 -17.20
N LEU A 161 5.32 -9.95 -16.72
CA LEU A 161 4.12 -9.88 -15.89
C LEU A 161 2.83 -9.77 -16.72
N VAL A 162 2.66 -10.66 -17.69
CA VAL A 162 1.53 -10.70 -18.65
C VAL A 162 0.14 -10.78 -18.00
N ARG A 163 0.05 -11.20 -16.73
CA ARG A 163 -1.20 -11.33 -15.97
C ARG A 163 -1.21 -10.49 -14.69
N ALA A 164 -0.36 -9.45 -14.63
CA ALA A 164 -0.30 -8.60 -13.45
C ALA A 164 -1.62 -7.88 -13.19
N THR A 165 -1.99 -7.84 -11.92
CA THR A 165 -3.15 -7.14 -11.37
C THR A 165 -2.76 -6.22 -10.21
N HIS A 166 -1.73 -6.57 -9.44
CA HIS A 166 -1.23 -5.78 -8.32
C HIS A 166 0.28 -5.62 -8.45
N LEU A 167 0.75 -4.38 -8.44
CA LEU A 167 2.15 -4.06 -8.62
C LEU A 167 2.57 -2.96 -7.63
N ASP A 168 3.30 -3.34 -6.59
CA ASP A 168 3.89 -2.39 -5.64
C ASP A 168 5.37 -2.19 -5.95
N LEU A 169 5.71 -1.03 -6.51
CA LEU A 169 7.09 -0.65 -6.82
C LEU A 169 7.57 0.49 -5.91
N ALA A 170 6.86 0.81 -4.83
CA ALA A 170 7.15 2.01 -4.07
C ALA A 170 8.61 2.04 -3.58
N GLY A 171 9.35 3.10 -3.89
CA GLY A 171 10.76 3.27 -3.55
C GLY A 171 11.73 2.47 -4.43
N LEU A 172 11.25 1.64 -5.36
CA LEU A 172 12.10 0.94 -6.33
C LEU A 172 12.67 1.93 -7.36
N ARG A 173 13.86 1.61 -7.87
CA ARG A 173 14.51 2.33 -8.98
C ARG A 173 13.93 1.85 -10.32
N VAL A 174 12.70 2.27 -10.64
CA VAL A 174 12.03 1.98 -11.93
C VAL A 174 12.08 3.21 -12.84
N THR A 175 12.41 3.00 -14.12
CA THR A 175 12.45 4.04 -15.18
C THR A 175 11.16 4.04 -16.00
N ASP A 176 10.91 5.12 -16.73
CA ASP A 176 9.75 5.23 -17.63
C ASP A 176 9.71 4.08 -18.66
N ALA A 177 10.85 3.74 -19.26
CA ALA A 177 10.96 2.63 -20.19
C ALA A 177 10.60 1.28 -19.55
N ALA A 178 11.02 1.05 -18.30
CA ALA A 178 10.66 -0.16 -17.57
C ALA A 178 9.16 -0.18 -17.22
N LEU A 179 8.58 0.96 -16.84
CA LEU A 179 7.13 1.07 -16.58
C LEU A 179 6.31 0.77 -17.86
N MET A 180 6.72 1.34 -19.00
CA MET A 180 6.09 1.09 -20.31
C MET A 180 6.32 -0.33 -20.84
N SER A 181 7.27 -1.08 -20.28
CA SER A 181 7.52 -2.47 -20.68
C SER A 181 6.52 -3.47 -20.12
N ILE A 182 5.65 -3.05 -19.19
CA ILE A 182 4.57 -3.91 -18.68
C ILE A 182 3.71 -4.36 -19.87
N PRO A 183 3.42 -5.66 -20.04
CA PRO A 183 2.66 -6.11 -21.20
C PRO A 183 1.26 -5.47 -21.30
N GLU A 184 0.81 -5.17 -22.52
CA GLU A 184 -0.54 -4.67 -22.77
C GLU A 184 -1.66 -5.64 -22.33
N SER A 185 -1.33 -6.93 -22.20
CA SER A 185 -2.23 -7.98 -21.68
C SER A 185 -2.47 -7.88 -20.18
N ALA A 186 -1.59 -7.18 -19.43
CA ALA A 186 -1.78 -6.96 -18.01
C ALA A 186 -3.05 -6.13 -17.75
N ARG A 187 -3.65 -6.33 -16.58
CA ARG A 187 -4.90 -5.67 -16.16
C ARG A 187 -4.72 -5.19 -14.73
N LEU A 188 -3.93 -4.13 -14.57
CA LEU A 188 -3.61 -3.60 -13.25
C LEU A 188 -4.86 -3.02 -12.61
N THR A 189 -5.05 -3.38 -11.36
CA THR A 189 -6.07 -2.84 -10.45
C THR A 189 -5.41 -2.07 -9.31
N HIS A 190 -4.17 -2.41 -8.95
CA HIS A 190 -3.41 -1.75 -7.90
C HIS A 190 -2.02 -1.43 -8.41
N LEU A 191 -1.66 -0.15 -8.40
CA LEU A 191 -0.35 0.35 -8.81
C LEU A 191 0.20 1.33 -7.78
N ASN A 192 1.39 1.06 -7.27
CA ASN A 192 2.09 1.93 -6.33
C ASN A 192 3.45 2.32 -6.91
N LEU A 193 3.58 3.58 -7.30
CA LEU A 193 4.81 4.21 -7.82
C LEU A 193 5.36 5.24 -6.83
N ALA A 194 4.91 5.21 -5.58
CA ALA A 194 5.34 6.16 -4.57
C ALA A 194 6.86 6.15 -4.42
N LYS A 195 7.47 7.34 -4.43
CA LYS A 195 8.91 7.55 -4.21
C LYS A 195 9.82 6.85 -5.23
N CYS A 196 9.30 6.51 -6.42
CA CYS A 196 10.09 6.03 -7.56
C CYS A 196 10.81 7.22 -8.23
N LYS A 197 12.04 7.50 -7.79
CA LYS A 197 12.77 8.74 -8.16
C LYS A 197 13.28 8.81 -9.61
N LEU A 198 13.17 7.72 -10.38
CA LEU A 198 13.64 7.67 -11.77
C LEU A 198 12.50 7.75 -12.79
N LEU A 199 11.26 7.91 -12.31
CA LEU A 199 10.11 8.19 -13.16
C LEU A 199 10.01 9.69 -13.41
N THR A 200 9.55 10.06 -14.61
CA THR A 200 9.18 11.44 -14.94
C THR A 200 7.67 11.62 -14.89
N ALA A 201 7.20 12.84 -14.68
CA ALA A 201 5.77 13.16 -14.75
C ALA A 201 5.18 12.72 -16.09
N ARG A 202 5.86 13.07 -17.20
CA ARG A 202 5.41 12.73 -18.55
C ARG A 202 5.32 11.23 -18.77
N GLY A 203 6.32 10.45 -18.32
CA GLY A 203 6.28 8.99 -18.43
C GLY A 203 5.12 8.36 -17.65
N VAL A 204 4.81 8.87 -16.46
CA VAL A 204 3.66 8.40 -15.67
C VAL A 204 2.33 8.80 -16.31
N ILE A 205 2.19 10.05 -16.76
CA ILE A 205 0.98 10.55 -17.42
C ILE A 205 0.73 9.75 -18.70
N ASP A 206 1.75 9.54 -19.53
CA ASP A 206 1.66 8.75 -20.76
C ASP A 206 1.22 7.31 -20.49
N PHE A 207 1.80 6.66 -19.47
CA PHE A 207 1.39 5.32 -19.07
C PHE A 207 -0.09 5.27 -18.66
N LEU A 208 -0.56 6.20 -17.83
CA LEU A 208 -1.97 6.25 -17.41
C LEU A 208 -2.91 6.57 -18.57
N ALA A 209 -2.52 7.53 -19.41
CA ALA A 209 -3.30 8.02 -20.55
C ALA A 209 -3.41 7.00 -21.68
N ASN A 210 -2.36 6.23 -21.95
CA ASN A 210 -2.27 5.43 -23.18
C ASN A 210 -2.12 3.92 -22.93
N HIS A 211 -1.53 3.48 -21.81
CA HIS A 211 -1.24 2.06 -21.63
C HIS A 211 -2.49 1.24 -21.23
N PRO A 212 -2.81 0.13 -21.91
CA PRO A 212 -4.00 -0.69 -21.61
C PRO A 212 -4.03 -1.26 -20.19
N ALA A 213 -2.84 -1.54 -19.62
CA ALA A 213 -2.75 -2.11 -18.28
C ALA A 213 -3.26 -1.17 -17.17
N ALA A 214 -3.28 0.15 -17.39
CA ALA A 214 -3.65 1.14 -16.38
C ALA A 214 -5.16 1.50 -16.36
N LYS A 215 -5.96 0.96 -17.29
CA LYS A 215 -7.35 1.41 -17.51
C LYS A 215 -8.34 1.03 -16.41
N ASN A 216 -8.01 0.04 -15.58
CA ASN A 216 -8.90 -0.50 -14.55
C ASN A 216 -8.35 -0.32 -13.14
N LEU A 217 -7.52 0.71 -12.92
CA LEU A 217 -6.93 0.96 -11.61
C LEU A 217 -8.02 1.32 -10.59
N VAL A 218 -7.91 0.69 -9.43
CA VAL A 218 -8.75 0.86 -8.24
C VAL A 218 -7.92 1.53 -7.14
N PHE A 219 -6.62 1.26 -7.09
CA PHE A 219 -5.66 1.91 -6.20
C PHE A 219 -4.50 2.47 -7.02
N LEU A 220 -4.23 3.76 -6.85
CA LEU A 220 -3.09 4.44 -7.44
C LEU A 220 -2.40 5.31 -6.39
N SER A 221 -1.10 5.08 -6.20
CA SER A 221 -0.27 5.91 -5.35
C SER A 221 0.94 6.41 -6.14
N LEU A 222 1.01 7.73 -6.27
CA LEU A 222 2.08 8.49 -6.93
C LEU A 222 2.84 9.35 -5.90
N ALA A 223 2.74 8.99 -4.61
CA ALA A 223 3.24 9.80 -3.52
C ALA A 223 4.76 10.06 -3.63
N ALA A 224 5.18 11.31 -3.65
CA ALA A 224 6.57 11.72 -3.50
C ALA A 224 6.84 12.27 -2.09
N ASP A 225 8.12 12.38 -1.72
CA ASP A 225 8.51 13.16 -0.56
C ASP A 225 8.90 14.56 -1.02
N ALA A 226 7.98 15.52 -0.87
CA ALA A 226 8.14 16.90 -1.33
C ALA A 226 9.35 17.65 -0.76
N ARG A 227 9.99 17.14 0.30
CA ARG A 227 11.25 17.72 0.81
C ARG A 227 12.47 17.28 0.00
N THR A 228 12.35 16.18 -0.74
CA THR A 228 13.48 15.56 -1.46
C THR A 228 13.26 15.45 -2.97
N SER A 229 12.01 15.48 -3.42
CA SER A 229 11.63 15.31 -4.82
C SER A 229 10.22 15.84 -5.05
N GLN A 230 10.03 16.64 -6.10
CA GLN A 230 8.71 16.97 -6.65
C GLN A 230 8.59 16.24 -7.99
N LEU A 231 7.64 15.32 -8.10
CA LEU A 231 7.41 14.59 -9.36
C LEU A 231 6.52 15.38 -10.31
N PHE A 232 5.46 16.00 -9.80
CA PHE A 232 4.49 16.76 -10.60
C PHE A 232 4.45 18.23 -10.17
N ASP A 233 4.54 19.14 -11.13
CA ASP A 233 4.19 20.54 -10.96
C ASP A 233 2.68 20.80 -11.21
N VAL A 234 2.28 22.08 -11.31
CA VAL A 234 0.87 22.46 -11.44
C VAL A 234 0.27 22.01 -12.77
N ASP A 235 0.98 22.23 -13.88
CA ASP A 235 0.48 21.89 -15.21
C ASP A 235 0.40 20.37 -15.37
N GLU A 236 1.41 19.66 -14.84
CA GLU A 236 1.45 18.20 -14.87
C GLU A 236 0.35 17.57 -14.00
N VAL A 237 0.00 18.17 -12.87
CA VAL A 237 -1.16 17.72 -12.06
C VAL A 237 -2.47 17.93 -12.83
N THR A 238 -2.61 19.04 -13.56
CA THR A 238 -3.77 19.29 -14.42
C THR A 238 -3.93 18.19 -15.47
N GLU A 239 -2.88 17.87 -16.22
CA GLU A 239 -2.88 16.77 -17.19
C GLU A 239 -3.18 15.42 -16.52
N LEU A 240 -2.53 15.16 -15.39
CA LEU A 240 -2.66 13.90 -14.64
C LEU A 240 -4.10 13.65 -14.18
N LEU A 241 -4.79 14.65 -13.63
CA LEU A 241 -6.14 14.50 -13.10
C LEU A 241 -7.17 14.26 -14.23
N GLN A 242 -6.92 14.74 -15.45
CA GLN A 242 -7.79 14.53 -16.60
C GLN A 242 -7.75 13.10 -17.16
N VAL A 243 -6.69 12.34 -16.89
CA VAL A 243 -6.50 10.97 -17.42
C VAL A 243 -6.80 9.87 -16.39
N MET A 244 -7.32 10.23 -15.21
CA MET A 244 -7.62 9.28 -14.14
C MET A 244 -8.74 8.30 -14.53
N PRO A 245 -8.58 6.99 -14.26
CA PRO A 245 -9.62 6.02 -14.58
C PRO A 245 -10.82 6.16 -13.62
N PRO A 246 -12.07 6.06 -14.12
CA PRO A 246 -13.27 6.21 -13.29
C PRO A 246 -13.49 5.04 -12.30
N THR A 247 -12.68 3.99 -12.39
CA THR A 247 -12.70 2.84 -11.49
C THR A 247 -11.99 3.10 -10.16
N LEU A 248 -11.29 4.23 -10.03
CA LEU A 248 -10.41 4.50 -8.92
C LEU A 248 -11.16 4.65 -7.59
N LYS A 249 -10.66 4.00 -6.54
CA LYS A 249 -11.18 4.09 -5.17
C LYS A 249 -10.17 4.72 -4.21
N SER A 250 -8.89 4.67 -4.52
CA SER A 250 -7.84 5.28 -3.73
C SER A 250 -6.85 5.99 -4.63
N LEU A 251 -6.67 7.30 -4.39
CA LEU A 251 -5.70 8.14 -5.06
C LEU A 251 -4.77 8.80 -4.05
N SER A 252 -3.47 8.70 -4.29
CA SER A 252 -2.49 9.52 -3.58
C SER A 252 -1.59 10.26 -4.56
N ILE A 253 -1.69 11.59 -4.56
CA ILE A 253 -0.79 12.53 -5.27
C ILE A 253 0.04 13.37 -4.30
N LYS A 254 0.22 12.86 -3.08
CA LYS A 254 1.09 13.45 -2.06
C LYS A 254 2.45 13.83 -2.66
N GLY A 255 2.96 15.00 -2.33
CA GLY A 255 4.22 15.56 -2.81
C GLY A 255 4.13 16.34 -4.11
N ALA A 256 3.01 16.25 -4.85
CA ALA A 256 2.76 17.05 -6.05
C ALA A 256 2.46 18.52 -5.68
N LYS A 257 2.88 19.46 -6.52
CA LYS A 257 2.58 20.88 -6.35
C LYS A 257 1.20 21.18 -6.94
N MET A 258 0.30 21.74 -6.14
CA MET A 258 -1.07 22.01 -6.54
C MET A 258 -1.44 23.49 -6.33
N ASP A 259 -2.53 23.94 -6.95
CA ASP A 259 -3.22 25.18 -6.63
C ASP A 259 -4.75 24.98 -6.61
N ALA A 260 -5.49 26.05 -6.36
CA ALA A 260 -6.94 26.03 -6.21
C ALA A 260 -7.71 25.56 -7.47
N SER A 261 -7.12 25.65 -8.67
CA SER A 261 -7.77 25.20 -9.92
C SER A 261 -7.98 23.69 -9.94
N HIS A 262 -7.08 22.92 -9.30
CA HIS A 262 -7.19 21.47 -9.24
C HIS A 262 -8.38 20.97 -8.43
N VAL A 263 -9.00 21.81 -7.59
CA VAL A 263 -10.21 21.44 -6.84
C VAL A 263 -11.33 21.04 -7.80
N GLU A 264 -11.47 21.77 -8.91
CA GLU A 264 -12.51 21.50 -9.92
C GLU A 264 -12.29 20.17 -10.62
N LEU A 265 -11.03 19.80 -10.88
CA LEU A 265 -10.66 18.51 -11.46
C LEU A 265 -10.80 17.35 -10.46
N LEU A 266 -10.63 17.61 -9.17
CA LEU A 266 -10.81 16.62 -8.11
C LEU A 266 -12.29 16.33 -7.83
N ARG A 267 -13.18 17.32 -7.96
CA ARG A 267 -14.61 17.19 -7.63
C ARG A 267 -15.29 15.97 -8.30
N PRO A 268 -15.11 15.70 -9.62
CA PRO A 268 -15.64 14.48 -10.24
C PRO A 268 -15.05 13.20 -9.65
N LEU A 269 -13.77 13.21 -9.29
CA LEU A 269 -13.09 12.05 -8.70
C LEU A 269 -13.62 11.72 -7.30
N THR A 270 -13.95 12.74 -6.50
CA THR A 270 -14.49 12.53 -5.14
C THR A 270 -15.83 11.81 -5.11
N LYS A 271 -16.53 11.66 -6.25
CA LYS A 271 -17.81 10.94 -6.33
C LYS A 271 -17.67 9.42 -6.32
N HIS A 272 -16.46 8.92 -6.60
CA HIS A 272 -16.19 7.49 -6.61
C HIS A 272 -14.96 7.10 -5.78
N LEU A 273 -14.06 8.04 -5.48
CA LEU A 273 -12.96 7.84 -4.54
C LEU A 273 -13.46 7.64 -3.10
N GLU A 274 -12.80 6.74 -2.39
CA GLU A 274 -12.97 6.50 -0.96
C GLU A 274 -11.74 7.00 -0.17
N GLU A 275 -10.53 6.90 -0.74
CA GLU A 275 -9.30 7.44 -0.15
C GLU A 275 -8.70 8.52 -1.09
N LEU A 276 -8.43 9.70 -0.54
CA LEU A 276 -7.75 10.78 -1.26
C LEU A 276 -6.60 11.36 -0.42
N ALA A 277 -5.39 11.32 -0.95
CA ALA A 277 -4.24 12.02 -0.39
C ALA A 277 -3.77 13.15 -1.32
N LEU A 278 -3.87 14.38 -0.81
CA LEU A 278 -3.60 15.60 -1.56
C LEU A 278 -2.11 15.95 -1.57
N GLY A 279 -1.71 16.69 -2.59
CA GLY A 279 -0.40 17.32 -2.67
C GLY A 279 -0.29 18.56 -1.80
N ARG A 280 0.80 19.30 -2.02
CA ARG A 280 1.17 20.52 -1.30
C ARG A 280 0.61 21.76 -2.01
N SER A 281 0.68 22.90 -1.32
CA SER A 281 0.30 24.24 -1.83
C SER A 281 -1.20 24.51 -1.98
N LEU A 282 -2.07 23.55 -1.65
CA LEU A 282 -3.48 23.83 -1.38
C LEU A 282 -3.68 24.37 0.04
N GLY A 283 -4.55 25.36 0.21
CA GLY A 283 -5.02 25.79 1.51
C GLY A 283 -6.23 24.96 1.98
N LEU A 284 -6.51 24.98 3.28
CA LEU A 284 -7.66 24.27 3.83
C LEU A 284 -9.01 24.80 3.29
N ARG A 285 -9.06 26.07 2.89
CA ARG A 285 -10.24 26.68 2.22
C ARG A 285 -10.47 26.08 0.84
N ASP A 286 -9.41 25.83 0.08
CA ASP A 286 -9.51 25.16 -1.22
C ASP A 286 -9.96 23.72 -1.05
N VAL A 287 -9.41 23.01 -0.06
CA VAL A 287 -9.83 21.63 0.25
C VAL A 287 -11.29 21.58 0.72
N ASN A 288 -11.74 22.58 1.49
CA ASN A 288 -13.12 22.66 1.96
C ASN A 288 -14.14 22.67 0.82
N ARG A 289 -13.78 23.29 -0.32
CA ARG A 289 -14.61 23.31 -1.53
C ARG A 289 -14.94 21.91 -2.05
N LEU A 290 -14.15 20.87 -1.76
CA LEU A 290 -14.52 19.48 -2.13
C LEU A 290 -15.79 18.98 -1.43
N PHE A 291 -16.18 19.61 -0.32
CA PHE A 291 -17.25 19.18 0.58
C PHE A 291 -18.49 20.07 0.54
N VAL A 292 -18.42 21.21 -0.15
CA VAL A 292 -19.51 22.18 -0.28
C VAL A 292 -19.67 22.61 -1.74
N PRO A 293 -20.90 22.92 -2.19
CA PRO A 293 -21.08 23.56 -3.49
C PRO A 293 -20.43 24.94 -3.48
N ASP A 294 -20.01 25.40 -4.65
CA ASP A 294 -19.58 26.79 -4.80
C ASP A 294 -20.82 27.70 -4.66
N GLU A 295 -20.63 28.88 -4.06
CA GLU A 295 -21.70 29.88 -3.97
C GLU A 295 -21.93 30.45 -5.38
N THR A 296 -23.16 30.36 -5.89
CA THR A 296 -23.49 31.03 -7.17
C THR A 296 -23.57 32.54 -6.97
N GLU A 297 -23.40 33.32 -8.04
CA GLU A 297 -23.42 34.80 -8.00
C GLU A 297 -24.71 35.37 -7.38
N ASP A 298 -25.82 34.63 -7.42
CA ASP A 298 -27.11 35.01 -6.83
C ASP A 298 -27.32 34.52 -5.38
N GLY A 299 -26.30 33.92 -4.76
CA GLY A 299 -26.37 33.34 -3.41
C GLY A 299 -27.23 32.06 -3.34
N ALA A 300 -27.66 31.52 -4.47
CA ALA A 300 -28.33 30.22 -4.55
C ALA A 300 -27.30 29.08 -4.50
N MET A 301 -27.63 27.98 -3.84
CA MET A 301 -26.81 26.77 -3.89
C MET A 301 -26.99 26.07 -5.24
N GLU A 302 -25.91 25.52 -5.81
CA GLU A 302 -25.93 24.73 -7.04
C GLU A 302 -26.95 23.58 -6.93
N VAL A 303 -27.95 23.58 -7.82
CA VAL A 303 -29.15 22.70 -7.74
C VAL A 303 -28.80 21.22 -7.92
N ASP A 304 -27.66 20.91 -8.56
CA ASP A 304 -27.21 19.55 -8.88
C ASP A 304 -26.01 19.07 -8.04
N TRP A 305 -25.89 19.54 -6.79
CA TRP A 305 -24.79 19.12 -5.90
C TRP A 305 -24.82 17.62 -5.60
N VAL A 306 -23.84 16.88 -6.15
CA VAL A 306 -23.62 15.47 -5.83
C VAL A 306 -22.65 15.36 -4.65
N PRO A 307 -23.01 14.71 -3.53
CA PRO A 307 -22.09 14.49 -2.41
C PRO A 307 -20.86 13.64 -2.79
N HIS A 308 -19.77 13.79 -2.05
CA HIS A 308 -18.57 12.95 -2.21
C HIS A 308 -18.78 11.54 -1.60
N SER A 309 -17.94 10.58 -2.00
CA SER A 309 -17.83 9.24 -1.40
C SER A 309 -16.60 9.06 -0.50
N LEU A 310 -15.80 10.12 -0.32
CA LEU A 310 -14.56 10.08 0.48
C LEU A 310 -14.80 9.61 1.92
N LYS A 311 -14.02 8.62 2.33
CA LYS A 311 -13.93 8.05 3.69
C LYS A 311 -12.65 8.49 4.39
N TYR A 312 -11.59 8.72 3.62
CA TYR A 312 -10.28 9.11 4.11
C TYR A 312 -9.72 10.30 3.32
N LEU A 313 -9.23 11.29 4.06
CA LEU A 313 -8.58 12.48 3.55
C LEU A 313 -7.19 12.62 4.17
N ASP A 314 -6.14 12.63 3.36
CA ASP A 314 -4.78 12.88 3.81
C ASP A 314 -4.39 14.34 3.55
N LEU A 315 -4.15 15.08 4.63
CA LEU A 315 -3.66 16.46 4.63
C LEU A 315 -2.23 16.55 5.19
N SER A 316 -1.50 15.44 5.24
CA SER A 316 -0.16 15.39 5.85
C SER A 316 0.96 16.07 5.04
N ASP A 317 0.61 16.71 3.93
CA ASP A 317 1.47 17.65 3.19
C ASP A 317 1.23 19.12 3.55
N MET A 318 0.25 19.43 4.40
CA MET A 318 0.10 20.75 5.02
C MET A 318 0.88 20.76 6.34
N TRP A 319 2.12 21.26 6.34
CA TRP A 319 3.01 21.22 7.50
C TRP A 319 2.95 22.49 8.34
N GLY A 320 3.45 22.43 9.58
CA GLY A 320 3.63 23.61 10.41
C GLY A 320 2.32 24.39 10.57
N GLN A 321 2.29 25.63 10.07
CA GLN A 321 1.12 26.52 10.12
C GLN A 321 0.27 26.50 8.85
N GLU A 322 0.64 25.73 7.81
CA GLU A 322 -0.14 25.62 6.57
C GLU A 322 -1.52 25.01 6.84
N LEU A 323 -1.60 24.04 7.77
CA LEU A 323 -2.90 23.57 8.28
C LEU A 323 -3.44 24.55 9.33
N ASP A 324 -4.39 25.37 8.92
CA ASP A 324 -5.16 26.28 9.77
C ASP A 324 -6.16 25.50 10.65
N LEU A 325 -5.71 25.14 11.87
CA LEU A 325 -6.53 24.44 12.85
C LEU A 325 -7.69 25.29 13.38
N VAL A 326 -7.59 26.62 13.35
CA VAL A 326 -8.66 27.52 13.80
C VAL A 326 -9.81 27.47 12.79
N TYR A 327 -9.48 27.56 11.50
CA TYR A 327 -10.46 27.39 10.43
C TYR A 327 -11.04 25.97 10.40
N LEU A 328 -10.22 24.92 10.58
CA LEU A 328 -10.67 23.52 10.56
C LEU A 328 -11.82 23.24 11.55
N VAL A 329 -11.76 23.81 12.75
CA VAL A 329 -12.79 23.62 13.80
C VAL A 329 -13.89 24.68 13.77
N SER A 330 -13.75 25.69 12.91
CA SER A 330 -14.73 26.78 12.77
C SER A 330 -16.06 26.28 12.17
N LYS A 331 -17.07 27.14 12.16
CA LYS A 331 -18.37 26.86 11.53
C LYS A 331 -18.29 26.79 10.00
N ASP A 332 -17.29 27.45 9.39
CA ASP A 332 -17.17 27.67 7.95
C ASP A 332 -16.37 26.56 7.25
N CYS A 333 -15.81 25.60 7.99
CA CYS A 333 -15.14 24.41 7.45
C CYS A 333 -16.04 23.17 7.62
N ALA A 334 -16.40 22.55 6.51
CA ALA A 334 -17.27 21.38 6.45
C ALA A 334 -16.57 20.07 6.83
N ILE A 335 -15.24 19.97 6.69
CA ILE A 335 -14.49 18.70 6.79
C ILE A 335 -14.83 17.88 8.04
N LEU A 336 -14.91 18.53 9.21
CA LEU A 336 -15.20 17.86 10.49
C LEU A 336 -16.69 17.87 10.89
N LYS A 337 -17.59 18.35 10.02
CA LYS A 337 -19.03 18.46 10.33
C LYS A 337 -19.73 17.10 10.15
N SER A 338 -20.97 17.00 10.63
CA SER A 338 -21.76 15.77 10.47
C SER A 338 -22.20 15.54 9.02
N TRP A 339 -22.39 16.61 8.24
CA TRP A 339 -22.80 16.51 6.84
C TRP A 339 -21.65 16.25 5.87
N SER A 340 -20.39 16.24 6.33
CA SER A 340 -19.26 15.71 5.54
C SER A 340 -19.15 14.18 5.63
N GLU A 341 -20.11 13.50 6.27
CA GLU A 341 -20.25 12.06 6.08
C GLU A 341 -20.37 11.79 4.57
N PRO A 342 -19.61 10.83 4.01
CA PRO A 342 -19.00 9.72 4.72
C PRO A 342 -17.55 9.87 5.24
N VAL A 343 -16.93 11.06 5.31
CA VAL A 343 -15.53 11.16 5.81
C VAL A 343 -15.41 10.62 7.23
N GLU A 344 -14.51 9.67 7.44
CA GLU A 344 -14.27 8.99 8.71
C GLU A 344 -12.89 9.28 9.30
N VAL A 345 -11.89 9.50 8.44
CA VAL A 345 -10.50 9.66 8.86
C VAL A 345 -9.86 10.83 8.14
N VAL A 346 -9.25 11.74 8.91
CA VAL A 346 -8.40 12.81 8.40
C VAL A 346 -6.99 12.60 8.94
N GLU A 347 -6.03 12.33 8.05
CA GLU A 347 -4.61 12.23 8.39
C GLU A 347 -3.95 13.61 8.31
N VAL A 348 -3.08 13.92 9.27
CA VAL A 348 -2.32 15.18 9.32
C VAL A 348 -0.84 14.88 9.58
N ALA A 349 0.02 15.87 9.30
CA ALA A 349 1.45 15.76 9.53
C ALA A 349 1.78 15.60 11.03
N ASP A 350 2.89 14.94 11.36
CA ASP A 350 3.31 14.65 12.75
C ASP A 350 3.42 15.91 13.62
N ASP A 351 4.03 16.97 13.09
CA ASP A 351 4.18 18.25 13.78
C ASP A 351 2.84 18.97 13.99
N VAL A 352 1.94 18.86 13.02
CA VAL A 352 0.57 19.37 13.12
C VAL A 352 -0.23 18.57 14.13
N PHE A 353 -0.08 17.24 14.15
CA PHE A 353 -0.78 16.36 15.08
C PHE A 353 -0.48 16.72 16.54
N LYS A 354 0.76 17.09 16.87
CA LYS A 354 1.14 17.60 18.21
C LYS A 354 0.37 18.87 18.62
N ARG A 355 -0.14 19.64 17.67
CA ARG A 355 -1.05 20.77 17.94
C ARG A 355 -2.50 20.31 18.05
N VAL A 356 -2.93 19.38 17.20
CA VAL A 356 -4.27 18.77 17.25
C VAL A 356 -4.57 18.14 18.61
N THR A 357 -3.60 17.47 19.23
CA THR A 357 -3.75 16.85 20.56
C THR A 357 -4.03 17.85 21.69
N LYS A 358 -3.73 19.14 21.49
CA LYS A 358 -4.10 20.21 22.44
C LYS A 358 -5.58 20.59 22.37
N SER A 359 -6.27 20.21 21.29
CA SER A 359 -7.67 20.55 21.01
C SER A 359 -8.63 19.35 21.09
N VAL A 360 -8.23 18.27 21.78
CA VAL A 360 -9.01 17.02 21.87
C VAL A 360 -10.42 17.24 22.43
N ALA A 361 -10.58 18.13 23.41
CA ALA A 361 -11.90 18.43 23.97
C ALA A 361 -12.85 19.03 22.93
N THR A 362 -12.35 19.91 22.05
CA THR A 362 -13.12 20.50 20.95
C THR A 362 -13.49 19.44 19.91
N LEU A 363 -12.52 18.61 19.51
CA LEU A 363 -12.76 17.50 18.57
C LEU A 363 -13.81 16.52 19.09
N LYS A 364 -13.72 16.15 20.39
CA LYS A 364 -14.70 15.24 21.02
C LYS A 364 -16.11 15.82 20.99
N LYS A 365 -16.28 17.12 21.25
CA LYS A 365 -17.57 17.81 21.12
C LYS A 365 -18.11 17.79 19.68
N MET A 366 -17.23 17.77 18.68
CA MET A 366 -17.60 17.64 17.26
C MET A 366 -17.80 16.19 16.82
N GLY A 367 -17.68 15.21 17.71
CA GLY A 367 -17.80 13.78 17.38
C GLY A 367 -16.55 13.19 16.73
N TRP A 368 -15.36 13.66 17.10
CA TRP A 368 -14.08 13.15 16.62
C TRP A 368 -13.15 12.78 17.77
N ARG A 369 -12.34 11.75 17.57
CA ARG A 369 -11.25 11.35 18.47
C ARG A 369 -9.91 11.39 17.74
N THR A 370 -8.83 11.45 18.49
CA THR A 370 -7.47 11.36 17.93
C THR A 370 -6.96 9.93 17.99
N SER A 371 -6.15 9.53 17.02
CA SER A 371 -5.43 8.26 17.01
C SER A 371 -4.03 8.51 16.42
N GLU A 372 -3.01 7.78 16.89
CA GLU A 372 -1.66 7.90 16.36
C GLU A 372 -0.98 6.53 16.30
N CYS A 373 -0.04 6.40 15.35
CA CYS A 373 0.86 5.27 15.32
C CYS A 373 2.17 5.65 14.61
N GLY A 374 3.28 5.54 15.34
CA GLY A 374 4.57 6.00 14.85
C GLY A 374 4.55 7.50 14.58
N SER A 375 4.86 7.89 13.34
CA SER A 375 4.84 9.29 12.87
C SER A 375 3.56 9.66 12.11
N ARG A 376 2.51 8.83 12.18
CA ARG A 376 1.21 9.12 11.55
C ARG A 376 0.19 9.46 12.63
N GLY A 377 -0.53 10.56 12.42
CA GLY A 377 -1.56 11.05 13.31
C GLY A 377 -2.87 11.27 12.58
N TRP A 378 -3.98 10.87 13.21
CA TRP A 378 -5.32 10.88 12.64
C TRP A 378 -6.34 11.54 13.55
N MET A 379 -7.26 12.27 12.95
CA MET A 379 -8.57 12.54 13.51
C MET A 379 -9.54 11.50 12.95
N VAL A 380 -10.25 10.79 13.82
CA VAL A 380 -11.16 9.70 13.47
C VAL A 380 -12.56 10.01 14.00
N ARG A 381 -13.58 9.92 13.15
CA ARG A 381 -14.96 10.17 13.55
C ARG A 381 -15.40 9.16 14.61
N ASP A 382 -16.03 9.65 15.66
CA ASP A 382 -16.53 8.85 16.77
C ASP A 382 -18.04 8.62 16.63
N HIS A 383 -18.39 7.41 16.19
CA HIS A 383 -19.79 7.01 16.01
C HIS A 383 -20.50 6.68 17.34
N GLN A 384 -19.81 6.69 18.50
CA GLN A 384 -20.43 6.39 19.80
C GLN A 384 -21.16 7.58 20.43
N LEU A 385 -20.92 8.80 19.95
CA LEU A 385 -21.51 10.03 20.51
C LEU A 385 -22.81 10.48 19.80
N GLY A 386 -23.26 9.74 18.78
CA GLY A 386 -24.54 9.96 18.11
C GLY A 386 -25.63 9.09 18.75
N GLY A 387 -26.74 9.69 19.15
CA GLY A 387 -27.87 9.00 19.78
C GLY A 387 -28.47 7.85 18.97
N GLU A 388 -29.39 7.12 19.61
CA GLU A 388 -30.08 5.93 19.07
C GLU A 388 -30.63 6.19 17.65
N GLY A 389 -30.12 5.45 16.65
CA GLY A 389 -30.65 5.46 15.29
C GLY A 389 -29.66 5.64 14.12
N ARG A 390 -28.35 5.84 14.36
CA ARG A 390 -27.37 5.95 13.25
C ARG A 390 -26.80 4.60 12.80
N GLN A 391 -26.56 4.53 11.47
CA GLN A 391 -26.05 3.39 10.70
C GLN A 391 -24.87 2.67 11.38
N ARG A 392 -24.82 1.35 11.19
CA ARG A 392 -23.71 0.48 11.59
C ARG A 392 -22.39 1.09 11.12
N ARG A 393 -21.45 1.29 12.05
CA ARG A 393 -20.07 1.75 11.79
C ARG A 393 -19.53 1.04 10.54
N ASP A 394 -19.06 1.81 9.56
CA ASP A 394 -18.29 1.27 8.45
C ASP A 394 -17.05 0.56 9.04
N ASP A 395 -16.95 -0.74 8.79
CA ASP A 395 -15.82 -1.53 9.27
C ASP A 395 -14.57 -1.33 8.39
N GLY A 396 -14.68 -0.48 7.37
CA GLY A 396 -13.63 -0.12 6.43
C GLY A 396 -13.19 -1.28 5.54
N ARG A 397 -13.86 -2.44 5.60
CA ARG A 397 -13.59 -3.58 4.73
C ARG A 397 -14.06 -3.25 3.32
N ARG A 398 -13.18 -3.48 2.36
CA ARG A 398 -13.51 -3.42 0.94
C ARG A 398 -12.86 -4.58 0.20
N GLY A 399 -13.48 -5.01 -0.89
CA GLY A 399 -12.92 -6.06 -1.75
C GLY A 399 -11.52 -5.70 -2.27
N TRP A 400 -11.30 -4.43 -2.60
CA TRP A 400 -10.03 -3.90 -3.12
C TRP A 400 -8.95 -3.76 -2.04
N LYS A 401 -9.33 -3.66 -0.76
CA LYS A 401 -8.38 -3.56 0.37
C LYS A 401 -7.79 -4.90 0.80
N MET A 402 -8.21 -6.00 0.16
CA MET A 402 -7.65 -7.36 0.33
C MET A 402 -7.56 -7.84 1.79
N GLY A 403 -8.55 -7.49 2.60
CA GLY A 403 -8.63 -7.87 4.02
C GLY A 403 -8.17 -6.80 5.00
N ALA A 404 -7.66 -5.66 4.52
CA ALA A 404 -7.45 -4.50 5.36
C ALA A 404 -8.77 -3.78 5.71
N GLU A 405 -8.85 -3.32 6.95
CA GLU A 405 -9.99 -2.60 7.52
C GLU A 405 -9.69 -1.11 7.71
N SER A 406 -8.44 -0.77 8.01
CA SER A 406 -8.02 0.63 8.21
C SER A 406 -7.94 1.39 6.90
N TRP A 407 -8.20 2.69 6.94
CA TRP A 407 -8.06 3.60 5.81
C TRP A 407 -6.63 4.14 5.66
N GLY A 408 -6.28 4.60 4.46
CA GLY A 408 -5.02 5.28 4.16
C GLY A 408 -3.87 4.31 3.87
N MET A 409 -4.10 3.37 2.93
CA MET A 409 -3.15 2.34 2.58
C MET A 409 -1.94 2.91 1.83
N ARG A 410 -0.72 2.72 2.34
CA ARG A 410 0.53 3.15 1.67
C ARG A 410 1.25 2.03 0.91
N LYS A 411 0.84 0.78 1.12
CA LYS A 411 1.39 -0.43 0.51
C LYS A 411 0.25 -1.24 -0.07
N ILE A 412 0.48 -1.89 -1.21
CA ILE A 412 -0.45 -2.83 -1.80
C ILE A 412 -0.27 -4.22 -1.16
N PRO A 413 -1.34 -4.83 -0.62
CA PRO A 413 -1.34 -6.22 -0.21
C PRO A 413 -1.31 -7.15 -1.44
N VAL A 414 -0.50 -8.21 -1.40
CA VAL A 414 -0.48 -9.23 -2.46
C VAL A 414 -1.19 -10.54 -2.06
N ALA A 415 -1.69 -10.62 -0.83
CA ALA A 415 -2.48 -11.75 -0.33
C ALA A 415 -3.70 -11.25 0.44
N ARG A 416 -4.82 -12.00 0.36
CA ARG A 416 -6.03 -11.69 1.14
C ARG A 416 -5.90 -12.25 2.55
N ALA A 417 -5.71 -11.38 3.54
CA ALA A 417 -5.47 -11.78 4.92
C ALA A 417 -5.84 -10.65 5.89
N GLU A 418 -5.95 -10.98 7.18
CA GLU A 418 -5.88 -9.96 8.22
C GLU A 418 -4.51 -9.27 8.16
N VAL A 419 -4.50 -7.94 8.18
CA VAL A 419 -3.27 -7.16 8.04
C VAL A 419 -2.62 -6.95 9.40
N GLY A 420 -1.46 -7.58 9.59
CA GLY A 420 -0.62 -7.46 10.78
C GLY A 420 0.88 -7.46 10.47
N GLY A 421 1.71 -7.41 11.51
CA GLY A 421 3.17 -7.45 11.38
C GLY A 421 3.73 -6.34 10.48
N MET A 422 4.77 -6.66 9.70
CA MET A 422 5.39 -5.72 8.76
C MET A 422 4.43 -5.20 7.70
N TYR A 423 3.45 -6.02 7.27
CA TYR A 423 2.41 -5.57 6.36
C TYR A 423 1.58 -4.44 6.97
N GLY A 424 1.13 -4.60 8.21
CA GLY A 424 0.44 -3.55 8.94
C GLY A 424 1.30 -2.31 9.17
N SER A 425 2.60 -2.51 9.42
CA SER A 425 3.56 -1.42 9.61
C SER A 425 3.73 -0.57 8.34
N PHE A 426 4.05 -1.17 7.20
CA PHE A 426 4.25 -0.40 5.97
C PHE A 426 2.94 0.15 5.38
N MET A 427 1.82 -0.54 5.57
CA MET A 427 0.52 -0.10 5.03
C MET A 427 -0.10 1.03 5.86
N PHE A 428 -0.05 0.93 7.19
CA PHE A 428 -0.78 1.83 8.11
C PHE A 428 0.10 2.54 9.14
N GLY A 429 1.42 2.31 9.13
CA GLY A 429 2.31 2.84 10.18
C GLY A 429 2.16 2.12 11.53
N ARG A 430 1.56 0.93 11.57
CA ARG A 430 1.36 0.15 12.81
C ARG A 430 2.70 -0.28 13.43
N LYS A 431 2.83 -0.21 14.76
CA LYS A 431 4.00 -0.79 15.46
C LYS A 431 3.99 -2.32 15.32
N LEU A 432 5.19 -2.91 15.29
CA LEU A 432 5.42 -4.35 15.22
C LEU A 432 5.14 -5.08 16.53
#